data_AF-A0AAE0LR99-F1
#
_entry.id   AF-A0AAE0LR99-F1
#
_cell.length_a   1.000
_cell.length_b   1.000
_cell.length_c   1.000
_cell.angle_alpha   90.00
_cell.angle_beta   90.00
_cell.angle_gamma   90.00
#
_symmetry.space_group_name_H-M   'P 1'
#
loop_
_entity.id
_entity.type
_entity.pdbx_description
1 polymer ?
#
loop_
_entity_poly.entity_id
_entity_poly.type
_entity_poly.pdbx_seq_one_letter_code
_entity_poly.pdbx_strand_id
1 'polypeptide(L)'
;MADPTPTPPPPPAADAAPKAPPRNQALRMLGLPALPRKLPSRNWMIFWTISGAITAGIIYDKREKKRAIAKWSHAVEHLAREPLPDNSLGLAQPRKLTIYLSSPPGDGLRVAQDHYTEYVKPILAASGLDWEFVQGRREGDVRAYVAERVRRLRRGWENGDELDPTKEPTKEEIVEAFRKSRGIKDYDGVRGDVVIGRHTWKEYVRGLHEGWLGSLAPPPEPLPVTPTAESITDDKSAEGQSSEDKPAEDKPAEEKPAEEAKKPKRPPQPRPHNTTADYSTAFLPPRAPNEFDPSAPINEPHLLGFLNTPTRLYRFFNRRKLADDIGREVAAVCLCTYREYQQLAADADAASPTDSSDQPQCEQQKELAWEEKDWVKTVWKEDDPKDTEAAEVTEKIHAKPIIMDSRIAERMRRFQLLPEDEERIGKIVVPEEEVEGWTKGKLRQLYRWGARKAFEKKKASPLDGEDVD
;
A
#
# COMPACT_ATOMS: atom_id res chain seq x y z
N MET A 1 23.52 28.22 -92.68
CA MET A 1 24.08 29.34 -91.90
C MET A 1 22.88 30.08 -91.30
N ALA A 2 22.22 29.55 -90.28
CA ALA A 2 22.66 29.56 -88.87
C ALA A 2 22.50 30.97 -88.25
N ASP A 3 21.28 31.25 -87.78
CA ASP A 3 20.93 32.48 -87.06
C ASP A 3 21.59 32.54 -85.68
N PRO A 4 22.07 33.71 -85.22
CA PRO A 4 22.62 33.87 -83.88
C PRO A 4 21.51 33.87 -82.80
N THR A 5 21.83 33.23 -81.68
CA THR A 5 20.92 32.87 -80.58
C THR A 5 20.51 34.07 -79.73
N PRO A 6 19.26 34.17 -79.21
CA PRO A 6 18.82 35.28 -78.38
C PRO A 6 19.49 35.32 -76.98
N THR A 7 19.67 36.54 -76.47
CA THR A 7 20.29 36.87 -75.18
C THR A 7 19.45 36.37 -73.99
N PRO A 8 20.06 35.83 -72.91
CA PRO A 8 19.32 35.36 -71.74
C PRO A 8 18.68 36.50 -70.90
N PRO A 9 17.55 36.26 -70.22
CA PRO A 9 16.89 37.24 -69.38
C PRO A 9 17.65 37.49 -68.05
N PRO A 10 17.44 38.66 -67.40
CA PRO A 10 18.10 39.01 -66.14
C PRO A 10 17.62 38.15 -64.96
N PRO A 11 18.44 37.98 -63.90
CA PRO A 11 18.11 37.17 -62.74
C PRO A 11 16.97 37.79 -61.90
N PRO A 12 16.20 36.96 -61.16
CA PRO A 12 15.11 37.43 -60.31
C PRO A 12 15.64 38.30 -59.15
N ALA A 13 14.87 39.33 -58.79
CA ALA A 13 15.19 40.21 -57.67
C ALA A 13 15.18 39.43 -56.34
N ALA A 14 16.16 39.69 -55.48
CA ALA A 14 16.23 39.07 -54.16
C ALA A 14 15.03 39.48 -53.29
N ASP A 15 14.39 38.50 -52.66
CA ASP A 15 13.30 38.71 -51.71
C ASP A 15 13.76 39.66 -50.58
N ALA A 16 13.10 40.81 -50.49
CA ALA A 16 13.39 41.79 -49.46
C ALA A 16 13.03 41.22 -48.07
N ALA A 17 14.00 41.16 -47.17
CA ALA A 17 13.80 40.70 -45.81
C ALA A 17 12.62 41.44 -45.14
N PRO A 18 11.69 40.73 -44.46
CA PRO A 18 10.45 41.33 -43.98
C PRO A 18 10.73 42.45 -42.98
N LYS A 19 10.23 43.66 -43.27
CA LYS A 19 10.36 44.84 -42.42
C LYS A 19 9.82 44.53 -41.02
N ALA A 20 10.65 44.78 -40.00
CA ALA A 20 10.27 44.59 -38.61
C ALA A 20 8.99 45.40 -38.26
N PRO A 21 8.00 44.81 -37.55
CA PRO A 21 6.72 45.45 -37.32
C PRO A 21 6.84 46.69 -36.42
N PRO A 22 5.97 47.71 -36.59
CA PRO A 22 6.04 48.95 -35.84
C PRO A 22 5.84 48.76 -34.33
N ARG A 23 6.92 48.99 -33.57
CA ARG A 23 6.96 48.94 -32.10
C ARG A 23 6.48 50.27 -31.51
N ASN A 24 5.63 50.22 -30.49
CA ASN A 24 5.19 51.41 -29.75
C ASN A 24 6.40 52.13 -29.14
N GLN A 25 6.56 53.43 -29.40
CA GLN A 25 7.71 54.20 -28.94
C GLN A 25 7.79 54.25 -27.40
N ALA A 26 6.67 54.44 -26.69
CA ALA A 26 6.63 54.43 -25.22
C ALA A 26 7.18 53.12 -24.61
N LEU A 27 6.81 51.96 -25.16
CA LEU A 27 7.33 50.66 -24.70
C LEU A 27 8.81 50.45 -25.07
N ARG A 28 9.32 51.13 -26.11
CA ARG A 28 10.74 51.14 -26.45
C ARG A 28 11.55 51.99 -25.47
N MET A 29 11.03 53.14 -25.05
CA MET A 29 11.68 54.02 -24.06
C MET A 29 11.74 53.38 -22.66
N LEU A 30 10.76 52.53 -22.31
CA LEU A 30 10.73 51.74 -21.08
C LEU A 30 11.63 50.47 -21.12
N GLY A 31 12.40 50.24 -22.19
CA GLY A 31 13.27 49.06 -22.34
C GLY A 31 12.54 47.73 -22.56
N LEU A 32 11.23 47.66 -22.34
CA LEU A 32 10.43 46.44 -22.42
C LEU A 32 10.43 45.84 -23.84
N PRO A 33 10.70 44.52 -24.01
CA PRO A 33 10.72 43.88 -25.32
C PRO A 33 9.37 44.01 -26.03
N ALA A 34 9.38 43.90 -27.37
CA ALA A 34 8.17 43.99 -28.17
C ALA A 34 7.29 42.73 -27.95
N LEU A 35 6.42 42.77 -26.94
CA LEU A 35 5.44 41.72 -26.68
C LEU A 35 4.57 41.50 -27.93
N PRO A 36 4.26 40.23 -28.29
CA PRO A 36 3.42 39.95 -29.45
C PRO A 36 2.01 40.53 -29.22
N ARG A 37 1.64 41.54 -30.03
CA ARG A 37 0.32 42.21 -29.97
C ARG A 37 -0.85 41.30 -30.35
N LYS A 38 -0.58 40.14 -30.96
CA LYS A 38 -1.58 39.15 -31.34
C LYS A 38 -1.59 38.05 -30.28
N LEU A 39 -2.78 37.75 -29.75
CA LEU A 39 -2.99 36.57 -28.92
C LEU A 39 -2.58 35.30 -29.67
N PRO A 40 -2.17 34.23 -28.96
CA PRO A 40 -1.97 32.92 -29.58
C PRO A 40 -3.23 32.48 -30.34
N SER A 41 -3.06 31.69 -31.40
CA SER A 41 -4.18 31.23 -32.23
C SER A 41 -5.19 30.40 -31.42
N ARG A 42 -6.43 30.24 -31.93
CA ARG A 42 -7.50 29.48 -31.26
C ARG A 42 -7.02 28.11 -30.76
N ASN A 43 -6.30 27.36 -31.58
CA ASN A 43 -5.81 26.03 -31.22
C ASN A 43 -4.74 26.08 -30.11
N TRP A 44 -3.87 27.09 -30.14
CA TRP A 44 -2.90 27.32 -29.05
C TRP A 44 -3.58 27.75 -27.75
N MET A 45 -4.62 28.59 -27.80
CA MET A 45 -5.42 28.92 -26.61
C MET A 45 -6.12 27.69 -26.04
N ILE A 46 -6.75 26.86 -26.87
CA ILE A 46 -7.36 25.59 -26.45
C ILE A 46 -6.31 24.67 -25.82
N PHE A 47 -5.13 24.53 -26.44
CA PHE A 47 -4.03 23.73 -25.89
C PHE A 47 -3.56 24.24 -24.51
N TRP A 48 -3.32 25.55 -24.37
CA TRP A 48 -2.86 26.14 -23.10
C TRP A 48 -3.93 26.13 -22.01
N THR A 49 -5.22 26.31 -22.34
CA THR A 49 -6.31 26.22 -21.36
C THR A 49 -6.51 24.79 -20.87
N ILE A 50 -6.49 23.78 -21.75
CA ILE A 50 -6.62 22.36 -21.36
C ILE A 50 -5.40 21.90 -20.55
N SER A 51 -4.18 22.15 -21.03
CA SER A 51 -2.95 21.78 -20.30
C SER A 51 -2.82 22.55 -18.98
N GLY A 52 -3.19 23.84 -18.95
CA GLY A 52 -3.27 24.65 -17.74
C GLY A 52 -4.29 24.12 -16.73
N ALA A 53 -5.50 23.76 -17.16
CA ALA A 53 -6.53 23.19 -16.29
C ALA A 53 -6.12 21.82 -15.72
N ILE A 54 -5.55 20.93 -16.53
CA ILE A 54 -5.03 19.63 -16.10
C ILE A 54 -3.91 19.82 -15.08
N THR A 55 -2.89 20.63 -15.40
CA THR A 55 -1.76 20.86 -14.49
C THR A 55 -2.18 21.54 -13.19
N ALA A 56 -3.10 22.52 -13.25
CA ALA A 56 -3.69 23.13 -12.06
C ALA A 56 -4.44 22.09 -11.20
N GLY A 57 -5.24 21.21 -11.80
CA GLY A 57 -5.94 20.13 -11.10
C GLY A 57 -4.98 19.16 -10.39
N ILE A 58 -3.88 18.77 -11.03
CA ILE A 58 -2.85 17.90 -10.43
C ILE A 58 -2.14 18.60 -9.27
N ILE A 59 -1.80 19.87 -9.42
CA ILE A 59 -1.15 20.66 -8.36
C ILE A 59 -2.10 20.86 -7.19
N TYR A 60 -3.40 21.13 -7.46
CA TYR A 60 -4.43 21.28 -6.46
C TYR A 60 -4.64 20.00 -5.66
N ASP A 61 -4.89 18.85 -6.30
CA ASP A 61 -5.15 17.60 -5.56
C ASP A 61 -3.92 17.12 -4.77
N LYS A 62 -2.69 17.35 -5.28
CA LYS A 62 -1.46 17.13 -4.50
C LYS A 62 -1.31 18.08 -3.30
N ARG A 63 -1.80 19.32 -3.40
CA ARG A 63 -1.79 20.30 -2.29
C ARG A 63 -2.82 19.89 -1.24
N GLU A 64 -4.06 19.60 -1.65
CA GLU A 64 -5.12 19.17 -0.73
C GLU A 64 -4.84 17.80 -0.09
N LYS A 65 -4.26 16.83 -0.82
CA LYS A 65 -3.75 15.58 -0.23
C LYS A 65 -2.75 15.84 0.90
N LYS A 66 -1.77 16.73 0.67
CA LYS A 66 -0.80 17.09 1.71
C LYS A 66 -1.44 17.80 2.89
N ARG A 67 -2.43 18.67 2.65
CA ARG A 67 -3.20 19.34 3.71
C ARG A 67 -3.96 18.33 4.56
N ALA A 68 -4.63 17.34 3.95
CA ALA A 68 -5.33 16.28 4.67
C ALA A 68 -4.36 15.46 5.54
N ILE A 69 -3.24 15.00 4.97
CA ILE A 69 -2.22 14.26 5.73
C ILE A 69 -1.67 15.09 6.90
N ALA A 70 -1.37 16.38 6.68
CA ALA A 70 -0.90 17.28 7.73
C ALA A 70 -1.93 17.49 8.85
N LYS A 71 -3.22 17.60 8.51
CA LYS A 71 -4.32 17.73 9.47
C LYS A 71 -4.36 16.50 10.40
N TRP A 72 -4.28 15.30 9.83
CA TRP A 72 -4.27 14.05 10.61
C TRP A 72 -2.95 13.80 11.33
N SER A 73 -1.80 14.29 10.86
CA SER A 73 -0.56 14.23 11.66
C SER A 73 -0.64 15.14 12.89
N HIS A 74 -1.09 16.39 12.75
CA HIS A 74 -1.24 17.31 13.90
C HIS A 74 -2.32 16.85 14.90
N ALA A 75 -3.35 16.12 14.44
CA ALA A 75 -4.34 15.50 15.32
C ALA A 75 -3.73 14.55 16.36
N VAL A 76 -2.63 13.89 15.99
CA VAL A 76 -2.01 12.77 16.73
C VAL A 76 -0.64 13.15 17.31
N GLU A 77 -0.02 14.24 16.83
CA GLU A 77 1.31 14.73 17.24
C GLU A 77 1.51 14.89 18.77
N HIS A 78 0.44 15.07 19.54
CA HIS A 78 0.51 15.14 20.99
C HIS A 78 1.04 13.84 21.63
N LEU A 79 0.68 12.67 21.09
CA LEU A 79 1.12 11.36 21.59
C LEU A 79 2.65 11.22 21.55
N ALA A 80 3.30 11.76 20.50
CA ALA A 80 4.76 11.72 20.36
C ALA A 80 5.50 12.60 21.38
N ARG A 81 4.78 13.47 22.11
CA ARG A 81 5.33 14.37 23.13
C ARG A 81 5.12 13.84 24.55
N GLU A 82 4.35 12.76 24.71
CA GLU A 82 4.13 12.13 26.01
C GLU A 82 5.40 11.38 26.46
N PRO A 83 5.92 11.62 27.67
CA PRO A 83 7.08 10.89 28.17
C PRO A 83 6.72 9.44 28.47
N LEU A 84 7.68 8.53 28.24
CA LEU A 84 7.56 7.14 28.70
C LEU A 84 7.47 7.09 30.24
N PRO A 85 6.76 6.10 30.82
CA PRO A 85 6.55 6.04 32.26
C PRO A 85 7.86 5.89 33.05
N ASP A 86 8.16 6.87 33.89
CA ASP A 86 9.39 6.97 34.70
C ASP A 86 9.68 5.71 35.55
N ASN A 87 8.63 5.04 36.02
CA ASN A 87 8.68 3.80 36.80
C ASN A 87 9.41 2.63 36.10
N SER A 88 9.73 2.77 34.81
CA SER A 88 10.38 1.74 34.00
C SER A 88 11.90 1.88 33.86
N LEU A 89 12.53 2.93 34.40
CA LEU A 89 13.98 3.16 34.33
C LEU A 89 14.53 3.10 32.87
N GLY A 90 13.74 3.56 31.90
CA GLY A 90 14.07 3.54 30.48
C GLY A 90 13.94 2.17 29.78
N LEU A 91 13.34 1.17 30.45
CA LEU A 91 13.14 -0.18 29.91
C LEU A 91 11.70 -0.42 29.37
N ALA A 92 10.77 0.54 29.50
CA ALA A 92 9.46 0.43 28.86
C ALA A 92 9.56 0.64 27.35
N GLN A 93 8.86 -0.20 26.58
CA GLN A 93 8.68 -0.01 25.15
C GLN A 93 7.43 0.82 24.87
N PRO A 94 7.44 1.72 23.87
CA PRO A 94 6.23 2.34 23.37
C PRO A 94 5.29 1.28 22.76
N ARG A 95 4.01 1.64 22.61
CA ARG A 95 3.03 0.82 21.92
C ARG A 95 3.50 0.54 20.48
N LYS A 96 3.57 -0.75 20.13
CA LYS A 96 4.01 -1.25 18.82
C LYS A 96 2.81 -1.75 18.01
N LEU A 97 2.71 -1.33 16.75
CA LEU A 97 1.69 -1.77 15.80
C LEU A 97 2.23 -2.82 14.83
N THR A 98 1.37 -3.69 14.28
CA THR A 98 1.74 -4.61 13.19
C THR A 98 1.02 -4.20 11.92
N ILE A 99 1.77 -3.97 10.84
CA ILE A 99 1.25 -3.49 9.55
C ILE A 99 1.35 -4.62 8.52
N TYR A 100 0.19 -5.08 8.08
CA TYR A 100 0.03 -6.11 7.06
C TYR A 100 -0.08 -5.48 5.67
N LEU A 101 0.80 -5.91 4.78
CA LEU A 101 0.88 -5.52 3.38
C LEU A 101 0.98 -6.79 2.54
N SER A 102 0.14 -6.96 1.52
CA SER A 102 0.39 -7.93 0.45
C SER A 102 0.28 -7.30 -0.93
N SER A 103 0.86 -7.94 -1.95
CA SER A 103 0.77 -7.48 -3.33
C SER A 103 -0.69 -7.45 -3.81
N PRO A 104 -1.21 -6.30 -4.31
CA PRO A 104 -2.56 -6.25 -4.84
C PRO A 104 -2.68 -7.15 -6.08
N PRO A 105 -3.85 -7.77 -6.31
CA PRO A 105 -4.00 -8.81 -7.32
C PRO A 105 -3.71 -8.29 -8.74
N GLY A 106 -2.72 -8.91 -9.39
CA GLY A 106 -2.28 -8.57 -10.75
C GLY A 106 -1.16 -7.52 -10.84
N ASP A 107 -0.63 -7.04 -9.71
CA ASP A 107 0.54 -6.15 -9.66
C ASP A 107 1.51 -6.58 -8.52
N GLY A 108 2.63 -5.89 -8.35
CA GLY A 108 3.64 -6.17 -7.34
C GLY A 108 3.45 -5.41 -6.02
N LEU A 109 4.08 -5.94 -4.96
CA LEU A 109 4.12 -5.37 -3.61
C LEU A 109 4.58 -3.89 -3.54
N ARG A 110 5.26 -3.39 -4.58
CA ARG A 110 5.71 -2.00 -4.69
C ARG A 110 4.56 -1.01 -4.53
N VAL A 111 3.37 -1.34 -5.06
CA VAL A 111 2.18 -0.47 -5.00
C VAL A 111 1.71 -0.29 -3.55
N ALA A 112 1.54 -1.39 -2.81
CA ALA A 112 1.13 -1.36 -1.41
C ALA A 112 2.17 -0.64 -0.52
N GLN A 113 3.47 -0.82 -0.80
CA GLN A 113 4.55 -0.09 -0.13
C GLN A 113 4.52 1.42 -0.39
N ASP A 114 4.27 1.83 -1.64
CA ASP A 114 4.14 3.25 -2.00
C ASP A 114 2.84 3.83 -1.41
N HIS A 115 1.75 3.07 -1.39
CA HIS A 115 0.48 3.44 -0.74
C HIS A 115 0.67 3.69 0.76
N TYR A 116 1.28 2.75 1.48
CA TYR A 116 1.67 2.91 2.87
C TYR A 116 2.54 4.17 3.08
N THR A 117 3.58 4.33 2.26
CA THR A 117 4.54 5.44 2.38
C THR A 117 3.91 6.80 2.09
N GLU A 118 2.94 6.86 1.18
CA GLU A 118 2.27 8.09 0.75
C GLU A 118 1.11 8.55 1.66
N TYR A 119 0.44 7.65 2.38
CA TYR A 119 -0.76 7.98 3.18
C TYR A 119 -0.62 7.64 4.67
N VAL A 120 -0.17 6.44 5.01
CA VAL A 120 -0.19 5.92 6.39
C VAL A 120 1.05 6.35 7.16
N LYS A 121 2.24 6.17 6.58
CA LYS A 121 3.54 6.46 7.21
C LYS A 121 3.66 7.86 7.82
N PRO A 122 3.22 8.97 7.18
CA PRO A 122 3.40 10.30 7.74
C PRO A 122 2.62 10.52 9.04
N ILE A 123 1.47 9.86 9.20
CA ILE A 123 0.59 9.99 10.36
C ILE A 123 1.14 9.14 11.52
N LEU A 124 1.53 7.88 11.23
CA LEU A 124 2.21 7.03 12.22
C LEU A 124 3.53 7.65 12.70
N ALA A 125 4.34 8.23 11.79
CA ALA A 125 5.58 8.89 12.17
C ALA A 125 5.37 10.14 13.04
N ALA A 126 4.24 10.84 12.89
CA ALA A 126 3.87 11.97 13.75
C ALA A 126 3.34 11.52 15.12
N SER A 127 2.80 10.30 15.24
CA SER A 127 2.30 9.73 16.50
C SER A 127 3.40 9.27 17.46
N GLY A 128 4.62 9.03 16.96
CA GLY A 128 5.73 8.48 17.75
C GLY A 128 5.63 6.98 18.07
N LEU A 129 4.60 6.29 17.55
CA LEU A 129 4.42 4.85 17.71
C LEU A 129 5.45 4.05 16.89
N ASP A 130 5.88 2.90 17.41
CA ASP A 130 6.70 1.93 16.68
C ASP A 130 5.81 1.00 15.84
N TRP A 131 6.35 0.45 14.74
CA TRP A 131 5.60 -0.48 13.90
C TRP A 131 6.47 -1.52 13.20
N GLU A 132 5.89 -2.69 12.99
CA GLU A 132 6.49 -3.82 12.28
C GLU A 132 5.76 -4.10 10.98
N PHE A 133 6.48 -4.57 9.95
CA PHE A 133 5.89 -4.91 8.66
C PHE A 133 5.83 -6.41 8.42
N VAL A 134 4.64 -6.89 8.12
CA VAL A 134 4.41 -8.21 7.55
C VAL A 134 4.14 -8.04 6.07
N GLN A 135 5.04 -8.54 5.22
CA GLN A 135 5.02 -8.31 3.77
C GLN A 135 4.78 -9.61 3.00
N GLY A 136 3.54 -9.84 2.58
CA GLY A 136 3.19 -10.91 1.65
C GLY A 136 3.61 -10.59 0.22
N ARG A 137 4.41 -11.47 -0.39
CA ARG A 137 4.83 -11.37 -1.80
C ARG A 137 4.14 -12.40 -2.70
N ARG A 138 3.58 -13.45 -2.10
CA ARG A 138 2.70 -14.44 -2.70
C ARG A 138 1.37 -14.41 -1.94
N GLU A 139 0.33 -14.88 -2.60
CA GLU A 139 -0.98 -15.04 -2.00
C GLU A 139 -0.93 -16.03 -0.84
N GLY A 140 -1.43 -15.60 0.32
CA GLY A 140 -1.46 -16.39 1.55
C GLY A 140 -0.20 -16.33 2.41
N ASP A 141 0.84 -15.58 2.03
CA ASP A 141 2.00 -15.32 2.90
C ASP A 141 1.54 -14.64 4.21
N VAL A 142 0.59 -13.70 4.14
CA VAL A 142 0.08 -12.99 5.32
C VAL A 142 -0.77 -13.92 6.18
N ARG A 143 -1.63 -14.72 5.54
CA ARG A 143 -2.45 -15.74 6.20
C ARG A 143 -1.60 -16.75 6.98
N ALA A 144 -0.50 -17.23 6.37
CA ALA A 144 0.46 -18.12 7.01
C ALA A 144 1.13 -17.46 8.24
N TYR A 145 1.61 -16.23 8.10
CA TYR A 145 2.25 -15.49 9.21
C TYR A 145 1.29 -15.24 10.37
N VAL A 146 0.05 -14.80 10.11
CA VAL A 146 -0.95 -14.55 11.16
C VAL A 146 -1.31 -15.85 11.88
N ALA A 147 -1.50 -16.95 11.14
CA ALA A 147 -1.78 -18.25 11.73
C ALA A 147 -0.60 -18.75 12.59
N GLU A 148 0.65 -18.58 12.14
CA GLU A 148 1.83 -18.90 12.95
C GLU A 148 1.97 -18.02 14.18
N ARG A 149 1.72 -16.70 14.10
CA ARG A 149 1.74 -15.76 15.24
C ARG A 149 0.79 -16.24 16.35
N VAL A 150 -0.44 -16.62 15.99
CA VAL A 150 -1.43 -17.16 16.94
C VAL A 150 -1.03 -18.56 17.43
N ARG A 151 -0.52 -19.44 16.58
CA ARG A 151 -0.03 -20.78 16.98
C ARG A 151 1.23 -20.71 17.85
N ARG A 152 2.07 -19.68 17.75
CA ARG A 152 3.18 -19.37 18.66
C ARG A 152 2.65 -18.99 20.04
N LEU A 153 1.70 -18.04 20.10
CA LEU A 153 1.04 -17.64 21.35
C LEU A 153 0.41 -18.84 22.08
N ARG A 154 -0.32 -19.70 21.35
CA ARG A 154 -0.92 -20.93 21.90
C ARG A 154 0.13 -21.92 22.42
N ARG A 155 1.21 -22.18 21.68
CA ARG A 155 2.31 -23.05 22.12
C ARG A 155 3.01 -22.51 23.38
N GLY A 156 3.20 -21.19 23.49
CA GLY A 156 3.76 -20.57 24.69
C GLY A 156 2.95 -20.87 25.96
N TRP A 157 1.63 -20.93 25.87
CA TRP A 157 0.75 -21.30 26.99
C TRP A 157 0.81 -22.77 27.41
N GLU A 158 1.13 -23.67 26.47
CA GLU A 158 1.19 -25.13 26.71
C GLU A 158 2.58 -25.56 27.18
N ASN A 159 3.63 -25.02 26.56
CA ASN A 159 5.04 -25.39 26.79
C ASN A 159 5.82 -24.41 27.69
N GLY A 160 5.18 -23.33 28.20
CA GLY A 160 5.84 -22.38 29.09
C GLY A 160 6.94 -21.54 28.43
N ASP A 161 6.68 -21.04 27.22
CA ASP A 161 7.61 -20.28 26.36
C ASP A 161 8.89 -21.02 25.90
N GLU A 162 8.99 -22.36 26.06
CA GLU A 162 10.08 -23.11 25.44
C GLU A 162 10.03 -23.06 23.91
N LEU A 163 11.17 -22.75 23.29
CA LEU A 163 11.32 -22.73 21.84
C LEU A 163 11.20 -24.14 21.28
N ASP A 164 10.37 -24.28 20.24
CA ASP A 164 10.09 -25.55 19.58
C ASP A 164 11.39 -26.09 18.93
N PRO A 165 12.02 -27.17 19.44
CA PRO A 165 13.36 -27.59 19.03
C PRO A 165 13.43 -28.12 17.59
N THR A 166 12.26 -28.25 16.95
CA THR A 166 12.09 -28.69 15.57
C THR A 166 12.17 -27.56 14.54
N LYS A 167 12.13 -26.29 14.97
CA LYS A 167 12.16 -25.12 14.08
C LYS A 167 13.35 -24.21 14.40
N GLU A 168 13.93 -23.61 13.36
CA GLU A 168 14.89 -22.51 13.55
C GLU A 168 14.17 -21.30 14.16
N PRO A 169 14.74 -20.67 15.20
CA PRO A 169 14.09 -19.56 15.88
C PRO A 169 13.97 -18.34 14.97
N THR A 170 12.78 -17.76 14.91
CA THR A 170 12.49 -16.58 14.11
C THR A 170 13.28 -15.37 14.64
N LYS A 171 13.63 -14.41 13.78
CA LYS A 171 14.32 -13.17 14.19
C LYS A 171 13.61 -12.43 15.32
N GLU A 172 12.27 -12.46 15.31
CA GLU A 172 11.40 -11.95 16.37
C GLU A 172 11.67 -12.67 17.70
N GLU A 173 11.64 -14.00 17.71
CA GLU A 173 11.86 -14.85 18.89
C GLU A 173 13.27 -14.65 19.50
N ILE A 174 14.30 -14.49 18.66
CA ILE A 174 15.66 -14.17 19.11
C ILE A 174 15.69 -12.80 19.82
N VAL A 175 14.98 -11.81 19.27
CA VAL A 175 14.88 -10.45 19.84
C VAL A 175 14.04 -10.44 21.12
N GLU A 176 12.96 -11.22 21.18
CA GLU A 176 12.10 -11.39 22.37
C GLU A 176 12.83 -12.12 23.50
N ALA A 177 13.53 -13.22 23.22
CA ALA A 177 14.36 -13.92 24.20
C ALA A 177 15.46 -13.00 24.76
N PHE A 178 16.11 -12.22 23.90
CA PHE A 178 17.08 -11.20 24.32
C PHE A 178 16.46 -10.11 25.21
N ARG A 179 15.25 -9.64 24.90
CA ARG A 179 14.50 -8.68 25.74
C ARG A 179 14.16 -9.28 27.11
N LYS A 180 13.56 -10.48 27.13
CA LYS A 180 13.20 -11.24 28.34
C LYS A 180 14.42 -11.47 29.23
N SER A 181 15.56 -11.90 28.67
CA SER A 181 16.83 -12.07 29.42
C SER A 181 17.38 -10.80 30.06
N ARG A 182 16.99 -9.62 29.56
CA ARG A 182 17.38 -8.30 30.11
C ARG A 182 16.31 -7.67 30.99
N GLY A 183 15.22 -8.36 31.27
CA GLY A 183 14.09 -7.84 32.05
C GLY A 183 13.32 -6.69 31.38
N ILE A 184 13.50 -6.51 30.06
CA ILE A 184 12.71 -5.56 29.28
C ILE A 184 11.30 -6.14 29.17
N LYS A 185 10.33 -5.47 29.78
CA LYS A 185 8.91 -5.87 29.71
C LYS A 185 8.33 -5.45 28.36
N ASP A 186 7.51 -6.33 27.80
CA ASP A 186 6.66 -5.97 26.66
C ASP A 186 5.57 -4.97 27.06
N TYR A 187 5.02 -4.28 26.08
CA TYR A 187 3.91 -3.34 26.28
C TYR A 187 2.65 -4.07 26.74
N ASP A 188 2.12 -3.65 27.90
CA ASP A 188 0.99 -4.25 28.64
C ASP A 188 -0.39 -3.68 28.23
N GLY A 189 -0.43 -2.89 27.16
CA GLY A 189 -1.65 -2.30 26.63
C GLY A 189 -2.08 -2.91 25.29
N VAL A 190 -3.27 -2.51 24.85
CA VAL A 190 -3.90 -2.93 23.58
C VAL A 190 -2.95 -2.69 22.40
N ARG A 191 -2.63 -3.75 21.63
CA ARG A 191 -1.81 -3.61 20.41
C ARG A 191 -2.71 -3.12 19.26
N GLY A 192 -2.27 -3.24 18.02
CA GLY A 192 -3.07 -2.81 16.89
C GLY A 192 -2.56 -3.36 15.59
N ASP A 193 -3.44 -4.06 14.88
CA ASP A 193 -3.16 -4.59 13.55
C ASP A 193 -3.71 -3.62 12.49
N VAL A 194 -2.85 -3.17 11.58
CA VAL A 194 -3.23 -2.31 10.44
C VAL A 194 -3.14 -3.15 9.18
N VAL A 195 -4.25 -3.33 8.47
CA VAL A 195 -4.33 -4.23 7.31
C VAL A 195 -4.66 -3.42 6.06
N ILE A 196 -3.76 -3.38 5.09
CA ILE A 196 -3.90 -2.50 3.91
C ILE A 196 -4.44 -3.29 2.72
N GLY A 197 -5.63 -2.93 2.24
CA GLY A 197 -6.32 -3.52 1.09
C GLY A 197 -7.17 -4.75 1.41
N ARG A 198 -8.28 -4.91 0.68
CA ARG A 198 -9.24 -6.02 0.83
C ARG A 198 -8.60 -7.40 0.66
N HIS A 199 -7.60 -7.54 -0.21
CA HIS A 199 -6.90 -8.80 -0.47
C HIS A 199 -6.09 -9.22 0.76
N THR A 200 -5.35 -8.29 1.38
CA THR A 200 -4.66 -8.53 2.65
C THR A 200 -5.65 -8.77 3.79
N TRP A 201 -6.82 -8.11 3.80
CA TRP A 201 -7.88 -8.37 4.78
C TRP A 201 -8.42 -9.81 4.70
N LYS A 202 -8.72 -10.33 3.50
CA LYS A 202 -9.11 -11.75 3.32
C LYS A 202 -8.08 -12.72 3.90
N GLU A 203 -6.79 -12.45 3.66
CA GLU A 203 -5.69 -13.26 4.19
C GLU A 203 -5.56 -13.17 5.72
N TYR A 204 -5.59 -11.96 6.27
CA TYR A 204 -5.51 -11.71 7.71
C TYR A 204 -6.63 -12.43 8.47
N VAL A 205 -7.88 -12.24 8.03
CA VAL A 205 -9.06 -12.88 8.62
C VAL A 205 -8.95 -14.40 8.55
N ARG A 206 -8.60 -14.96 7.39
CA ARG A 206 -8.43 -16.41 7.24
C ARG A 206 -7.29 -16.96 8.11
N GLY A 207 -6.20 -16.21 8.26
CA GLY A 207 -5.07 -16.57 9.12
C GLY A 207 -5.40 -16.53 10.60
N LEU A 208 -6.24 -15.58 11.03
CA LEU A 208 -6.73 -15.48 12.40
C LEU A 208 -7.60 -16.70 12.74
N HIS A 209 -8.55 -17.07 11.87
CA HIS A 209 -9.36 -18.28 12.04
C HIS A 209 -8.50 -19.55 12.01
N GLU A 210 -7.57 -19.69 11.07
CA GLU A 210 -6.66 -20.84 11.00
C GLU A 210 -5.77 -20.94 12.25
N GLY A 211 -5.31 -19.81 12.80
CA GLY A 211 -4.49 -19.76 13.99
C GLY A 211 -5.22 -20.20 15.27
N TRP A 212 -6.48 -19.79 15.44
CA TRP A 212 -7.29 -20.12 16.63
C TRP A 212 -7.97 -21.49 16.54
N LEU A 213 -8.52 -21.86 15.37
CA LEU A 213 -9.31 -23.07 15.17
C LEU A 213 -8.47 -24.26 14.65
N GLY A 214 -7.33 -24.00 13.99
CA GLY A 214 -6.48 -25.05 13.42
C GLY A 214 -5.66 -25.81 14.47
N SER A 215 -5.15 -26.97 14.06
CA SER A 215 -4.22 -27.79 14.85
C SER A 215 -2.89 -27.08 15.09
N LEU A 216 -2.25 -27.32 16.24
CA LEU A 216 -0.87 -26.87 16.47
C LEU A 216 0.14 -27.71 15.68
N ALA A 217 -0.10 -29.02 15.57
CA ALA A 217 0.68 -29.91 14.71
C ALA A 217 0.49 -29.54 13.23
N PRO A 218 1.56 -29.58 12.41
CA PRO A 218 1.45 -29.40 10.96
C PRO A 218 0.59 -30.51 10.34
N PRO A 219 -0.21 -30.21 9.29
CA PRO A 219 -0.90 -31.25 8.54
C PRO A 219 0.14 -32.21 7.93
N PRO A 220 -0.14 -33.53 7.90
CA PRO A 220 0.80 -34.50 7.35
C PRO A 220 1.09 -34.18 5.88
N GLU A 221 2.37 -34.18 5.51
CA GLU A 221 2.75 -34.09 4.11
C GLU A 221 2.16 -35.28 3.35
N PRO A 222 1.55 -35.08 2.16
CA PRO A 222 1.06 -36.19 1.38
C PRO A 222 2.26 -37.04 0.96
N LEU A 223 2.24 -38.31 1.38
CA LEU A 223 3.20 -39.30 0.91
C LEU A 223 3.20 -39.28 -0.63
N PRO A 224 4.38 -39.24 -1.29
CA PRO A 224 4.42 -39.34 -2.74
C PRO A 224 3.81 -40.68 -3.14
N VAL A 225 2.70 -40.65 -3.86
CA VAL A 225 2.11 -41.84 -4.47
C VAL A 225 3.08 -42.38 -5.51
N THR A 226 3.93 -43.32 -5.09
CA THR A 226 4.65 -44.21 -5.99
C THR A 226 3.64 -44.93 -6.87
N PRO A 227 3.70 -44.79 -8.21
CA PRO A 227 2.80 -45.53 -9.08
C PRO A 227 3.08 -47.02 -8.91
N THR A 228 2.07 -47.74 -8.42
CA THR A 228 2.11 -49.21 -8.29
C THR A 228 2.24 -49.81 -9.68
N ALA A 229 3.27 -50.63 -9.89
CA ALA A 229 3.56 -51.23 -11.19
C ALA A 229 2.83 -52.57 -11.36
N GLU A 230 1.62 -52.51 -11.91
CA GLU A 230 0.89 -53.62 -12.55
C GLU A 230 0.13 -53.01 -13.76
N SER A 231 0.00 -53.63 -14.93
CA SER A 231 0.55 -54.87 -15.48
C SER A 231 0.31 -54.90 -17.00
N ILE A 232 1.34 -55.02 -17.83
CA ILE A 232 1.21 -55.54 -19.22
C ILE A 232 2.41 -56.43 -19.52
N THR A 233 2.15 -57.72 -19.70
CA THR A 233 3.10 -58.72 -20.20
C THR A 233 2.90 -58.95 -21.70
N ASP A 234 4.00 -59.22 -22.39
CA ASP A 234 4.10 -59.85 -23.71
C ASP A 234 3.40 -59.18 -24.91
N ASP A 235 4.21 -58.68 -25.85
CA ASP A 235 4.43 -59.50 -27.06
C ASP A 235 5.86 -59.36 -27.60
N LYS A 236 6.33 -60.38 -28.33
CA LYS A 236 7.73 -60.53 -28.76
C LYS A 236 7.98 -59.95 -30.16
N SER A 237 9.18 -59.40 -30.35
CA SER A 237 9.92 -59.50 -31.63
C SER A 237 11.41 -59.38 -31.36
N ALA A 238 12.22 -60.11 -32.14
CA ALA A 238 13.62 -60.39 -31.87
C ALA A 238 14.59 -59.54 -32.73
N GLU A 239 15.89 -59.87 -32.63
CA GLU A 239 17.03 -59.32 -33.39
C GLU A 239 17.52 -57.92 -32.91
N GLY A 240 18.79 -57.68 -32.55
CA GLY A 240 19.93 -58.58 -32.36
C GLY A 240 21.19 -58.17 -33.15
N GLN A 241 22.00 -57.24 -32.61
CA GLN A 241 23.43 -56.96 -32.91
C GLN A 241 23.85 -55.76 -32.01
N SER A 242 24.70 -55.90 -30.99
CA SER A 242 26.16 -56.09 -31.00
C SER A 242 26.97 -54.87 -31.48
N SER A 243 27.56 -54.10 -30.56
CA SER A 243 29.03 -53.85 -30.50
C SER A 243 29.37 -52.77 -29.44
N GLU A 244 30.39 -53.06 -28.64
CA GLU A 244 31.24 -52.05 -27.98
C GLU A 244 31.99 -51.28 -29.10
N ASP A 245 32.35 -50.00 -29.01
CA ASP A 245 33.33 -49.49 -28.04
C ASP A 245 33.49 -47.95 -28.19
N LYS A 246 34.13 -47.29 -27.21
CA LYS A 246 34.64 -45.90 -27.34
C LYS A 246 36.14 -45.91 -27.64
N PRO A 247 36.65 -44.88 -28.34
CA PRO A 247 37.67 -44.06 -27.67
C PRO A 247 37.55 -42.53 -27.91
N ALA A 248 38.30 -41.76 -27.11
CA ALA A 248 38.54 -40.31 -27.19
C ALA A 248 39.64 -39.97 -28.25
N GLU A 249 40.09 -38.73 -28.54
CA GLU A 249 40.07 -37.39 -27.88
C GLU A 249 39.58 -36.28 -28.89
N ASP A 250 39.67 -34.95 -28.75
CA ASP A 250 40.32 -34.06 -27.74
C ASP A 250 39.60 -32.71 -27.48
N LYS A 251 39.96 -31.62 -28.20
CA LYS A 251 39.84 -30.20 -27.76
C LYS A 251 39.71 -29.19 -28.93
N PRO A 252 39.54 -27.85 -28.71
CA PRO A 252 38.92 -27.06 -27.62
C PRO A 252 38.01 -25.87 -28.12
N ALA A 253 37.67 -24.93 -27.22
CA ALA A 253 36.92 -23.65 -27.37
C ALA A 253 35.38 -23.78 -27.38
N GLU A 254 34.57 -22.87 -26.79
CA GLU A 254 34.80 -21.45 -26.44
C GLU A 254 34.01 -21.05 -25.16
N GLU A 255 34.39 -19.96 -24.47
CA GLU A 255 33.83 -19.54 -23.17
C GLU A 255 32.45 -18.85 -23.28
N LYS A 256 31.51 -19.21 -22.38
CA LYS A 256 30.50 -18.27 -21.83
C LYS A 256 30.24 -18.53 -20.33
N PRO A 257 30.13 -17.51 -19.47
CA PRO A 257 30.08 -17.73 -18.02
C PRO A 257 28.73 -18.28 -17.55
N ALA A 258 28.77 -19.31 -16.70
CA ALA A 258 27.61 -19.76 -15.94
C ALA A 258 27.38 -18.84 -14.71
N GLU A 259 26.85 -17.63 -14.95
CA GLU A 259 26.57 -16.65 -13.89
C GLU A 259 25.07 -16.30 -13.72
N GLU A 260 24.17 -17.20 -14.11
CA GLU A 260 22.85 -17.24 -13.46
C GLU A 260 22.95 -18.07 -12.16
N ALA A 261 23.56 -17.45 -11.15
CA ALA A 261 23.47 -17.91 -9.78
C ALA A 261 21.99 -18.07 -9.42
N LYS A 262 21.58 -19.34 -9.21
CA LYS A 262 20.21 -19.72 -8.85
C LYS A 262 19.74 -18.83 -7.70
N LYS A 263 18.84 -17.88 -7.98
CA LYS A 263 18.13 -17.12 -6.95
C LYS A 263 17.58 -18.16 -5.97
N PRO A 264 17.86 -18.05 -4.66
CA PRO A 264 17.46 -19.09 -3.71
C PRO A 264 15.96 -19.31 -3.86
N LYS A 265 15.56 -20.54 -4.20
CA LYS A 265 14.15 -20.93 -4.19
C LYS A 265 13.64 -20.60 -2.78
N ARG A 266 12.59 -19.77 -2.71
CA ARG A 266 12.01 -19.40 -1.42
C ARG A 266 11.53 -20.68 -0.72
N PRO A 267 11.52 -20.72 0.62
CA PRO A 267 10.90 -21.84 1.32
C PRO A 267 9.46 -22.01 0.81
N PRO A 268 8.99 -23.26 0.62
CA PRO A 268 7.62 -23.50 0.21
C PRO A 268 6.66 -22.93 1.24
N GLN A 269 5.52 -22.42 0.78
CA GLN A 269 4.50 -21.84 1.64
C GLN A 269 3.87 -22.95 2.51
N PRO A 270 3.67 -22.74 3.82
CA PRO A 270 3.01 -23.72 4.66
C PRO A 270 1.53 -23.87 4.24
N ARG A 271 1.11 -25.12 4.12
CA ARG A 271 -0.28 -25.49 3.82
C ARG A 271 -1.22 -25.08 4.96
N PRO A 272 -2.53 -24.91 4.71
CA PRO A 272 -3.48 -24.57 5.77
C PRO A 272 -3.59 -25.73 6.74
N HIS A 273 -3.61 -25.40 8.03
CA HIS A 273 -3.98 -26.34 9.08
C HIS A 273 -5.51 -26.52 9.18
N ASN A 274 -6.30 -25.69 8.46
CA ASN A 274 -7.76 -25.68 8.53
C ASN A 274 -8.38 -25.14 7.22
N THR A 275 -9.55 -25.62 6.82
CA THR A 275 -10.34 -25.04 5.73
C THR A 275 -11.56 -24.28 6.27
N THR A 276 -12.21 -23.48 5.43
CA THR A 276 -13.41 -22.74 5.84
C THR A 276 -14.63 -23.63 6.11
N ALA A 277 -14.62 -24.89 5.66
CA ALA A 277 -15.69 -25.85 5.91
C ALA A 277 -15.68 -26.36 7.36
N ASP A 278 -14.49 -26.45 7.98
CA ASP A 278 -14.33 -27.04 9.30
C ASP A 278 -14.48 -26.01 10.44
N TYR A 279 -14.79 -24.74 10.14
CA TYR A 279 -14.92 -23.68 11.15
C TYR A 279 -16.04 -23.97 12.18
N SER A 280 -17.14 -24.58 11.75
CA SER A 280 -18.27 -24.94 12.62
C SER A 280 -17.99 -26.13 13.54
N THR A 281 -17.12 -27.05 13.13
CA THR A 281 -16.76 -28.27 13.88
C THR A 281 -15.49 -28.08 14.70
N ALA A 282 -14.64 -27.12 14.36
CA ALA A 282 -13.37 -26.87 15.03
C ALA A 282 -13.55 -26.36 16.47
N PHE A 283 -12.63 -26.80 17.34
CA PHE A 283 -12.60 -26.43 18.75
C PHE A 283 -11.82 -25.13 18.97
N LEU A 284 -12.49 -24.12 19.54
CA LEU A 284 -11.83 -22.90 20.00
C LEU A 284 -11.16 -23.18 21.37
N PRO A 285 -9.85 -22.93 21.54
CA PRO A 285 -9.16 -23.25 22.80
C PRO A 285 -9.70 -22.40 23.97
N PRO A 286 -9.84 -22.98 25.18
CA PRO A 286 -10.51 -22.32 26.31
C PRO A 286 -9.72 -21.13 26.88
N ARG A 287 -8.41 -21.04 26.57
CA ARG A 287 -7.56 -19.89 26.91
C ARG A 287 -7.59 -18.77 25.87
N ALA A 288 -8.33 -18.91 24.76
CA ALA A 288 -8.48 -17.82 23.78
C ALA A 288 -9.03 -16.56 24.48
N PRO A 289 -8.41 -15.37 24.31
CA PRO A 289 -8.82 -14.16 24.99
C PRO A 289 -10.24 -13.75 24.57
N ASN A 290 -10.98 -13.13 25.48
CA ASN A 290 -12.35 -12.68 25.23
C ASN A 290 -12.42 -11.54 24.22
N GLU A 291 -11.36 -10.74 24.12
CA GLU A 291 -11.20 -9.69 23.13
C GLU A 291 -9.89 -9.93 22.37
N PHE A 292 -9.91 -9.80 21.05
CA PHE A 292 -8.71 -9.79 20.22
C PHE A 292 -8.19 -8.37 20.04
N ASP A 293 -6.90 -8.24 19.74
CA ASP A 293 -6.30 -6.96 19.38
C ASP A 293 -7.10 -6.30 18.25
N PRO A 294 -7.47 -5.01 18.37
CA PRO A 294 -8.25 -4.32 17.36
C PRO A 294 -7.52 -4.23 16.02
N SER A 295 -8.29 -4.33 14.95
CA SER A 295 -7.82 -4.27 13.57
C SER A 295 -8.39 -3.06 12.81
N ALA A 296 -7.58 -2.45 11.96
CA ALA A 296 -8.00 -1.39 11.03
C ALA A 296 -7.75 -1.83 9.58
N PRO A 297 -8.81 -2.21 8.82
CA PRO A 297 -8.70 -2.42 7.39
C PRO A 297 -8.71 -1.06 6.67
N ILE A 298 -7.61 -0.75 6.00
CA ILE A 298 -7.37 0.49 5.25
C ILE A 298 -7.61 0.24 3.76
N ASN A 299 -8.41 1.11 3.12
CA ASN A 299 -8.69 1.05 1.68
C ASN A 299 -7.39 1.14 0.83
N GLU A 300 -7.17 0.21 -0.12
CA GLU A 300 -6.13 0.27 -1.15
C GLU A 300 -6.75 0.14 -2.57
N PRO A 301 -7.37 1.21 -3.11
CA PRO A 301 -8.05 1.14 -4.40
C PRO A 301 -7.09 1.02 -5.59
N HIS A 302 -6.81 -0.23 -5.97
CA HIS A 302 -5.96 -0.60 -7.09
C HIS A 302 -6.78 -1.10 -8.28
N LEU A 303 -6.76 -0.36 -9.39
CA LEU A 303 -7.54 -0.65 -10.61
C LEU A 303 -6.63 -0.74 -11.83
N LEU A 304 -6.62 -1.92 -12.47
CA LEU A 304 -5.81 -2.25 -13.65
C LEU A 304 -6.62 -2.23 -14.95
N GLY A 305 -5.92 -2.26 -16.10
CA GLY A 305 -6.52 -2.31 -17.43
C GLY A 305 -6.67 -0.96 -18.15
N PHE A 306 -6.69 -1.00 -19.49
CA PHE A 306 -6.74 0.18 -20.35
C PHE A 306 -8.13 0.82 -20.43
N LEU A 307 -9.20 0.01 -20.53
CA LEU A 307 -10.59 0.49 -20.54
C LEU A 307 -10.98 1.22 -19.24
N ASN A 308 -10.26 0.95 -18.15
CA ASN A 308 -10.45 1.55 -16.83
C ASN A 308 -9.70 2.89 -16.65
N THR A 309 -8.99 3.38 -17.68
CA THR A 309 -8.27 4.67 -17.65
C THR A 309 -9.11 5.90 -17.24
N PRO A 310 -10.37 6.12 -17.69
CA PRO A 310 -11.16 7.26 -17.22
C PRO A 310 -11.46 7.18 -15.71
N THR A 311 -11.78 5.99 -15.19
CA THR A 311 -12.00 5.75 -13.75
C THR A 311 -10.72 5.99 -12.96
N ARG A 312 -9.56 5.52 -13.45
CA ARG A 312 -8.25 5.78 -12.85
C ARG A 312 -7.92 7.27 -12.84
N LEU A 313 -8.25 8.01 -13.90
CA LEU A 313 -8.06 9.47 -13.97
C LEU A 313 -8.97 10.21 -12.97
N TYR A 314 -10.23 9.81 -12.86
CA TYR A 314 -11.15 10.36 -11.85
C TYR A 314 -10.66 10.12 -10.42
N ARG A 315 -10.16 8.91 -10.11
CA ARG A 315 -9.53 8.61 -8.80
C ARG A 315 -8.24 9.42 -8.59
N PHE A 316 -7.45 9.62 -9.63
CA PHE A 316 -6.21 10.40 -9.57
C PHE A 316 -6.42 11.88 -9.21
N PHE A 317 -7.54 12.49 -9.62
CA PHE A 317 -7.94 13.86 -9.25
C PHE A 317 -8.76 13.95 -7.95
N ASN A 318 -8.95 12.84 -7.23
CA ASN A 318 -9.70 12.78 -5.97
C ASN A 318 -8.91 12.09 -4.84
N ARG A 319 -7.58 12.01 -4.96
CA ARG A 319 -6.72 11.39 -3.94
C ARG A 319 -6.78 12.14 -2.60
N ARG A 320 -7.19 13.41 -2.60
CA ARG A 320 -7.47 14.16 -1.36
C ARG A 320 -8.56 13.53 -0.48
N LYS A 321 -9.60 12.91 -1.07
CA LYS A 321 -10.68 12.26 -0.29
C LYS A 321 -10.16 10.99 0.38
N LEU A 322 -9.53 10.13 -0.42
CA LEU A 322 -8.84 8.93 0.05
C LEU A 322 -7.82 9.24 1.15
N ALA A 323 -7.05 10.33 1.04
CA ALA A 323 -6.12 10.76 2.08
C ALA A 323 -6.82 11.18 3.40
N ASP A 324 -8.03 11.72 3.32
CA ASP A 324 -8.84 12.11 4.49
C ASP A 324 -9.49 10.87 5.14
N ASP A 325 -9.99 9.94 4.33
CA ASP A 325 -10.56 8.65 4.79
C ASP A 325 -9.51 7.76 5.46
N ILE A 326 -8.35 7.55 4.82
CA ILE A 326 -7.24 6.80 5.43
C ILE A 326 -6.71 7.55 6.65
N GLY A 327 -6.65 8.89 6.60
CA GLY A 327 -6.21 9.69 7.74
C GLY A 327 -7.09 9.51 8.97
N ARG A 328 -8.41 9.44 8.78
CA ARG A 328 -9.40 9.11 9.82
C ARG A 328 -9.14 7.73 10.43
N GLU A 329 -8.94 6.71 9.60
CA GLU A 329 -8.70 5.33 10.04
C GLU A 329 -7.37 5.19 10.80
N VAL A 330 -6.28 5.78 10.29
CA VAL A 330 -4.96 5.74 10.94
C VAL A 330 -4.94 6.56 12.24
N ALA A 331 -5.66 7.69 12.31
CA ALA A 331 -5.79 8.46 13.55
C ALA A 331 -6.51 7.67 14.65
N ALA A 332 -7.56 6.91 14.30
CA ALA A 332 -8.24 6.02 15.26
C ALA A 332 -7.31 4.93 15.82
N VAL A 333 -6.48 4.33 14.95
CA VAL A 333 -5.44 3.38 15.38
C VAL A 333 -4.50 4.03 16.39
N CYS A 334 -4.02 5.24 16.11
CA CYS A 334 -3.05 5.92 16.97
C CYS A 334 -3.63 6.31 18.33
N LEU A 335 -4.81 6.93 18.35
CA LEU A 335 -5.53 7.33 19.56
C LEU A 335 -6.05 6.12 20.37
N CYS A 336 -5.93 4.91 19.84
CA CYS A 336 -6.34 3.67 20.48
C CYS A 336 -7.86 3.60 20.78
N THR A 337 -8.67 4.31 20.01
CA THR A 337 -10.14 4.30 20.14
C THR A 337 -10.73 3.18 19.29
N TYR A 338 -11.42 2.22 19.91
CA TYR A 338 -11.98 1.05 19.24
C TYR A 338 -13.40 0.74 19.71
N ARG A 339 -14.14 0.02 18.87
CA ARG A 339 -15.46 -0.54 19.18
C ARG A 339 -15.57 -1.99 18.76
N GLU A 340 -16.66 -2.63 19.16
CA GLU A 340 -17.06 -3.93 18.64
C GLU A 340 -17.49 -3.82 17.16
N TYR A 341 -17.31 -4.90 16.42
CA TYR A 341 -17.88 -5.05 15.09
C TYR A 341 -19.39 -5.20 15.17
N GLN A 342 -20.13 -4.47 14.34
CA GLN A 342 -21.58 -4.57 14.31
C GLN A 342 -21.98 -5.82 13.52
N GLN A 343 -22.79 -6.68 14.13
CA GLN A 343 -23.48 -7.72 13.39
C GLN A 343 -24.62 -7.05 12.62
N LEU A 344 -24.54 -7.06 11.28
CA LEU A 344 -25.59 -6.48 10.47
C LEU A 344 -26.76 -7.46 10.47
N ALA A 345 -27.86 -7.06 11.10
CA ALA A 345 -29.13 -7.75 10.94
C ALA A 345 -29.42 -7.90 9.44
N ALA A 346 -29.91 -9.07 9.03
CA ALA A 346 -30.16 -9.34 7.61
C ALA A 346 -31.16 -8.31 7.06
N ASP A 347 -30.67 -7.43 6.17
CA ASP A 347 -31.47 -6.39 5.52
C ASP A 347 -32.61 -7.06 4.73
N ALA A 348 -33.84 -6.97 5.23
CA ALA A 348 -35.01 -7.65 4.66
C ALA A 348 -35.35 -7.22 3.21
N ASP A 349 -34.83 -6.07 2.77
CA ASP A 349 -35.07 -5.47 1.46
C ASP A 349 -34.00 -5.83 0.40
N ALA A 350 -32.96 -6.59 0.74
CA ALA A 350 -31.86 -6.96 -0.16
C ALA A 350 -32.06 -8.34 -0.83
N ALA A 351 -33.29 -8.68 -1.23
CA ALA A 351 -33.65 -9.95 -1.86
C ALA A 351 -33.13 -10.07 -3.32
N SER A 352 -31.83 -10.32 -3.47
CA SER A 352 -31.25 -10.82 -4.73
C SER A 352 -31.32 -12.36 -4.74
N PRO A 353 -32.08 -13.01 -5.64
CA PRO A 353 -32.60 -14.36 -5.42
C PRO A 353 -31.66 -15.47 -5.95
N THR A 354 -30.42 -15.56 -5.44
CA THR A 354 -29.48 -16.61 -5.92
C THR A 354 -28.53 -17.25 -4.91
N ASP A 355 -28.22 -16.65 -3.75
CA ASP A 355 -27.25 -17.24 -2.80
C ASP A 355 -27.89 -17.64 -1.47
N SER A 356 -28.25 -18.92 -1.36
CA SER A 356 -28.77 -19.56 -0.16
C SER A 356 -27.65 -19.83 0.86
N SER A 357 -27.32 -18.83 1.68
CA SER A 357 -26.50 -19.03 2.88
C SER A 357 -27.04 -18.18 4.04
N ASP A 358 -27.79 -18.84 4.94
CA ASP A 358 -28.41 -18.24 6.12
C ASP A 358 -27.40 -17.93 7.25
N GLN A 359 -26.33 -17.23 6.90
CA GLN A 359 -25.30 -16.75 7.83
C GLN A 359 -25.55 -15.26 8.13
N PRO A 360 -25.54 -14.82 9.39
CA PRO A 360 -25.68 -13.40 9.72
C PRO A 360 -24.49 -12.63 9.17
N GLN A 361 -24.75 -11.65 8.30
CA GLN A 361 -23.71 -10.89 7.61
C GLN A 361 -22.94 -10.04 8.63
N CYS A 362 -21.70 -10.41 8.88
CA CYS A 362 -20.83 -9.69 9.81
C CYS A 362 -20.25 -8.45 9.11
N GLU A 363 -20.12 -7.31 9.81
CA GLU A 363 -19.53 -6.08 9.24
C GLU A 363 -18.18 -6.37 8.56
N GLN A 364 -17.33 -7.17 9.20
CA GLN A 364 -16.03 -7.69 8.71
C GLN A 364 -16.09 -8.23 7.27
N GLN A 365 -17.19 -8.87 6.87
CA GLN A 365 -17.37 -9.43 5.54
C GLN A 365 -17.63 -8.34 4.48
N LYS A 366 -18.25 -7.22 4.86
CA LYS A 366 -18.54 -6.08 3.96
C LYS A 366 -17.37 -5.09 3.87
N GLU A 367 -16.45 -5.06 4.84
CA GLU A 367 -15.31 -4.12 4.88
C GLU A 367 -14.41 -4.19 3.64
N LEU A 368 -14.25 -3.08 2.92
CA LEU A 368 -13.49 -3.02 1.65
C LEU A 368 -14.02 -3.93 0.52
N ALA A 369 -15.21 -4.56 0.65
CA ALA A 369 -15.75 -5.48 -0.36
C ALA A 369 -15.99 -4.82 -1.74
N TRP A 370 -16.06 -3.49 -1.78
CA TRP A 370 -16.15 -2.72 -3.03
C TRP A 370 -14.88 -2.79 -3.88
N GLU A 371 -13.71 -3.02 -3.26
CA GLU A 371 -12.41 -3.12 -3.96
C GLU A 371 -12.31 -4.40 -4.81
N GLU A 372 -13.05 -5.46 -4.45
CA GLU A 372 -13.09 -6.72 -5.22
C GLU A 372 -13.58 -6.51 -6.66
N LYS A 373 -14.34 -5.44 -6.90
CA LYS A 373 -14.84 -5.03 -8.23
C LYS A 373 -13.75 -4.44 -9.13
N ASP A 374 -12.65 -3.97 -8.55
CA ASP A 374 -11.51 -3.39 -9.28
C ASP A 374 -10.46 -4.44 -9.66
N TRP A 375 -10.55 -5.65 -9.10
CA TRP A 375 -9.59 -6.74 -9.30
C TRP A 375 -9.63 -7.31 -10.73
N VAL A 376 -8.50 -7.83 -11.18
CA VAL A 376 -8.38 -8.41 -12.52
C VAL A 376 -9.19 -9.72 -12.61
N LYS A 377 -9.89 -9.93 -13.73
CA LYS A 377 -10.70 -11.14 -13.97
C LYS A 377 -9.92 -12.47 -13.86
N THR A 378 -8.59 -12.43 -13.94
CA THR A 378 -7.71 -13.60 -13.75
C THR A 378 -7.69 -14.13 -12.32
N VAL A 379 -7.94 -13.28 -11.31
CA VAL A 379 -8.01 -13.67 -9.89
C VAL A 379 -9.11 -14.71 -9.66
N TRP A 380 -10.22 -14.56 -10.39
CA TRP A 380 -11.43 -15.37 -10.27
C TRP A 380 -11.39 -16.65 -11.11
N LYS A 381 -10.32 -16.89 -11.87
CA LYS A 381 -10.15 -18.15 -12.58
C LYS A 381 -9.56 -19.18 -11.61
N GLU A 382 -10.17 -20.34 -11.53
CA GLU A 382 -9.53 -21.52 -10.94
C GLU A 382 -8.36 -21.97 -11.84
N ASP A 383 -7.38 -22.68 -11.28
CA ASP A 383 -6.30 -23.24 -12.11
C ASP A 383 -6.78 -24.52 -12.78
N ASP A 384 -6.31 -24.79 -14.01
CA ASP A 384 -6.59 -26.05 -14.67
C ASP A 384 -5.92 -27.18 -13.86
N PRO A 385 -6.57 -28.36 -13.70
CA PRO A 385 -6.11 -29.39 -12.75
C PRO A 385 -4.70 -29.94 -13.01
N LYS A 386 -4.13 -29.71 -14.20
CA LYS A 386 -2.74 -30.05 -14.56
C LYS A 386 -1.68 -29.23 -13.81
N ASP A 387 -1.96 -27.98 -13.45
CA ASP A 387 -0.98 -27.13 -12.77
C ASP A 387 -0.88 -27.47 -11.27
N THR A 388 -1.92 -28.08 -10.69
CA THR A 388 -1.95 -28.55 -9.29
C THR A 388 -0.96 -29.68 -8.96
N GLU A 389 -0.52 -30.45 -9.97
CA GLU A 389 0.39 -31.59 -9.76
C GLU A 389 1.86 -31.14 -9.62
N ALA A 390 2.20 -29.91 -10.00
CA ALA A 390 3.56 -29.36 -10.03
C ALA A 390 3.97 -28.66 -8.71
N ALA A 391 4.01 -29.42 -7.61
CA ALA A 391 4.78 -29.17 -6.38
C ALA A 391 4.47 -27.97 -5.46
N GLU A 392 3.75 -26.92 -5.87
CA GLU A 392 3.30 -25.84 -4.96
C GLU A 392 1.79 -25.59 -5.13
N VAL A 393 0.96 -26.00 -4.15
CA VAL A 393 -0.48 -25.68 -4.14
C VAL A 393 -0.63 -24.19 -3.82
N THR A 394 -0.63 -23.35 -4.85
CA THR A 394 -0.87 -21.91 -4.73
C THR A 394 -2.31 -21.68 -4.30
N GLU A 395 -2.49 -21.29 -3.04
CA GLU A 395 -3.82 -21.11 -2.48
C GLU A 395 -4.51 -19.85 -2.96
N LYS A 396 -5.59 -20.03 -3.71
CA LYS A 396 -6.52 -18.94 -4.04
C LYS A 396 -7.40 -18.62 -2.84
N ILE A 397 -6.99 -17.63 -2.06
CA ILE A 397 -7.68 -17.01 -0.93
C ILE A 397 -8.51 -15.82 -1.43
N HIS A 398 -7.96 -15.00 -2.32
CA HIS A 398 -8.57 -13.78 -2.85
C HIS A 398 -9.86 -14.08 -3.59
N ALA A 399 -9.90 -15.16 -4.38
CA ALA A 399 -11.08 -15.62 -5.10
C ALA A 399 -12.23 -16.11 -4.20
N LYS A 400 -11.94 -16.50 -2.95
CA LYS A 400 -12.94 -17.05 -2.03
C LYS A 400 -13.65 -15.93 -1.23
N PRO A 401 -14.93 -16.09 -0.87
CA PRO A 401 -15.60 -15.14 0.01
C PRO A 401 -15.03 -15.23 1.44
N ILE A 402 -15.20 -14.17 2.23
CA ILE A 402 -14.86 -14.19 3.66
C ILE A 402 -15.93 -14.98 4.40
N ILE A 403 -15.54 -16.12 4.96
CA ILE A 403 -16.36 -16.92 5.89
C ILE A 403 -15.84 -16.63 7.30
N MET A 404 -16.74 -16.37 8.24
CA MET A 404 -16.44 -16.04 9.64
C MET A 404 -16.98 -17.13 10.56
N ASP A 405 -16.26 -17.44 11.64
CA ASP A 405 -16.83 -18.11 12.82
C ASP A 405 -17.39 -17.03 13.75
N SER A 406 -18.65 -17.15 14.18
CA SER A 406 -19.29 -16.19 15.08
C SER A 406 -18.51 -16.00 16.38
N ARG A 407 -17.96 -17.10 16.93
CA ARG A 407 -17.17 -17.11 18.18
C ARG A 407 -15.90 -16.27 18.08
N ILE A 408 -15.41 -16.06 16.87
CA ILE A 408 -14.23 -15.22 16.56
C ILE A 408 -14.68 -13.82 16.18
N ALA A 409 -15.72 -13.68 15.35
CA ALA A 409 -16.25 -12.40 14.91
C ALA A 409 -16.68 -11.50 16.08
N GLU A 410 -17.35 -12.07 17.10
CA GLU A 410 -17.78 -11.38 18.33
C GLU A 410 -16.61 -10.83 19.17
N ARG A 411 -15.44 -11.47 19.09
CA ARG A 411 -14.23 -11.10 19.86
C ARG A 411 -13.35 -10.09 19.13
N MET A 412 -13.54 -9.90 17.84
CA MET A 412 -12.81 -8.90 17.06
C MET A 412 -13.27 -7.49 17.43
N ARG A 413 -12.37 -6.51 17.25
CA ARG A 413 -12.60 -5.09 17.52
C ARG A 413 -12.13 -4.25 16.32
N ARG A 414 -12.87 -3.20 15.97
CA ARG A 414 -12.51 -2.24 14.90
C ARG A 414 -12.05 -0.93 15.53
N PHE A 415 -10.96 -0.34 15.05
CA PHE A 415 -10.63 1.05 15.38
C PHE A 415 -11.66 2.02 14.77
N GLN A 416 -12.15 2.96 15.57
CA GLN A 416 -13.01 4.07 15.15
C GLN A 416 -12.73 5.29 16.04
N LEU A 417 -12.73 6.49 15.46
CA LEU A 417 -12.66 7.73 16.23
C LEU A 417 -13.91 7.90 17.11
N LEU A 418 -13.73 8.47 18.29
CA LEU A 418 -14.83 8.99 19.09
C LEU A 418 -15.36 10.30 18.44
N PRO A 419 -16.66 10.61 18.54
CA PRO A 419 -17.23 11.85 17.99
C PRO A 419 -16.53 13.12 18.50
N GLU A 420 -16.08 13.10 19.76
CA GLU A 420 -15.33 14.20 20.40
C GLU A 420 -13.97 14.44 19.72
N ASP A 421 -13.28 13.37 19.30
CA ASP A 421 -12.06 13.45 18.52
C ASP A 421 -12.31 13.93 17.09
N GLU A 422 -13.40 13.48 16.45
CA GLU A 422 -13.77 13.97 15.12
C GLU A 422 -14.04 15.48 15.14
N GLU A 423 -14.72 15.98 16.16
CA GLU A 423 -14.90 17.43 16.39
C GLU A 423 -13.60 18.17 16.65
N ARG A 424 -12.74 17.63 17.52
CA ARG A 424 -11.41 18.19 17.85
C ARG A 424 -10.56 18.33 16.59
N ILE A 425 -10.57 17.30 15.75
CA ILE A 425 -9.79 17.22 14.51
C ILE A 425 -10.42 18.06 13.39
N GLY A 426 -11.75 18.19 13.38
CA GLY A 426 -12.48 19.11 12.49
C GLY A 426 -12.10 20.58 12.70
N LYS A 427 -11.70 20.95 13.92
CA LYS A 427 -11.24 22.31 14.29
C LYS A 427 -9.79 22.60 13.87
N ILE A 428 -9.02 21.60 13.42
CA ILE A 428 -7.61 21.77 13.01
C ILE A 428 -7.51 22.41 11.62
N VAL A 429 -7.02 23.65 11.57
CA VAL A 429 -6.77 24.39 10.33
C VAL A 429 -5.27 24.38 10.01
N VAL A 430 -4.87 23.58 9.01
CA VAL A 430 -3.48 23.53 8.54
C VAL A 430 -3.15 24.80 7.73
N PRO A 431 -2.13 25.58 8.12
CA PRO A 431 -1.73 26.79 7.42
C PRO A 431 -1.19 26.50 6.01
N GLU A 432 -1.38 27.43 5.08
CA GLU A 432 -0.95 27.24 3.68
C GLU A 432 0.57 27.06 3.52
N GLU A 433 1.38 27.57 4.47
CA GLU A 433 2.85 27.55 4.38
C GLU A 433 3.45 26.15 4.55
N GLU A 434 2.83 25.28 5.36
CA GLU A 434 3.28 23.90 5.57
C GLU A 434 2.97 23.00 4.37
N VAL A 435 1.81 23.25 3.73
CA VAL A 435 1.37 22.52 2.54
C VAL A 435 2.19 22.94 1.30
N GLU A 436 2.63 24.20 1.26
CA GLU A 436 3.49 24.75 0.23
C GLU A 436 4.96 24.37 0.41
N GLY A 437 5.32 23.20 -0.12
CA GLY A 437 6.67 22.65 -0.07
C GLY A 437 7.78 23.70 -0.28
N TRP A 438 8.80 23.59 0.58
CA TRP A 438 9.97 24.46 0.82
C TRP A 438 10.24 25.62 -0.16
N THR A 439 10.33 25.36 -1.46
CA THR A 439 10.60 26.40 -2.48
C THR A 439 9.47 27.42 -2.62
N LYS A 440 8.19 27.00 -2.58
CA LYS A 440 7.04 27.91 -2.68
C LYS A 440 6.79 28.63 -1.36
N GLY A 441 6.85 27.92 -0.23
CA GLY A 441 6.79 28.51 1.10
C GLY A 441 7.84 29.61 1.27
N LYS A 442 9.11 29.34 0.94
CA LYS A 442 10.18 30.35 0.97
C LYS A 442 9.94 31.54 0.03
N LEU A 443 9.43 31.33 -1.17
CA LEU A 443 9.11 32.43 -2.09
C LEU A 443 8.01 33.34 -1.53
N ARG A 444 6.98 32.75 -0.92
CA ARG A 444 5.86 33.47 -0.31
C ARG A 444 6.24 34.16 1.00
N GLN A 445 7.10 33.53 1.80
CA GLN A 445 7.73 34.14 2.98
C GLN A 445 8.65 35.31 2.60
N LEU A 446 9.45 35.17 1.53
CA LEU A 446 10.31 36.24 1.01
C LEU A 446 9.49 37.40 0.41
N TYR A 447 8.36 37.10 -0.25
CA TYR A 447 7.38 38.11 -0.66
C TYR A 447 6.72 38.80 0.53
N ARG A 448 6.27 38.06 1.56
CA ARG A 448 5.71 38.62 2.80
C ARG A 448 6.73 39.47 3.57
N TRP A 449 7.99 39.04 3.63
CA TRP A 449 9.09 39.80 4.22
C TRP A 449 9.38 41.08 3.42
N GLY A 450 9.43 41.00 2.09
CA GLY A 450 9.59 42.16 1.21
C GLY A 450 8.42 43.15 1.33
N ALA A 451 7.19 42.66 1.38
CA ALA A 451 5.99 43.45 1.60
C ALA A 451 5.99 44.12 2.98
N ARG A 452 6.28 43.37 4.06
CA ARG A 452 6.44 43.94 5.41
C ARG A 452 7.53 45.03 5.42
N LYS A 453 8.72 44.77 4.89
CA LYS A 453 9.79 45.80 4.78
C LYS A 453 9.42 47.01 3.91
N ALA A 454 8.53 46.85 2.92
CA ALA A 454 8.05 47.94 2.09
C ALA A 454 6.94 48.76 2.74
N PHE A 455 6.04 48.13 3.51
CA PHE A 455 4.83 48.76 4.07
C PHE A 455 4.93 49.13 5.57
N GLU A 456 5.73 48.43 6.38
CA GLU A 456 5.99 48.79 7.79
C GLU A 456 6.98 49.96 7.93
N LYS A 457 7.54 50.45 6.81
CA LYS A 457 8.45 51.60 6.79
C LYS A 457 7.71 52.94 6.87
N LYS A 458 6.89 53.13 7.92
CA LYS A 458 6.39 54.45 8.38
C LYS A 458 5.70 54.38 9.76
N LYS A 459 6.51 54.49 10.83
CA LYS A 459 6.17 55.16 12.10
C LYS A 459 7.43 55.41 12.95
N ALA A 460 8.42 56.05 12.33
CA ALA A 460 9.45 56.79 13.05
C ALA A 460 9.19 58.27 12.75
N SER A 461 8.55 58.96 13.68
CA SER A 461 8.30 60.40 13.62
C SER A 461 9.61 61.13 13.93
N PRO A 462 10.16 61.96 13.04
CA PRO A 462 11.36 62.74 13.32
C PRO A 462 10.96 64.13 13.82
N LEU A 463 10.30 64.20 14.98
CA LEU A 463 9.89 65.45 15.63
C LEU A 463 9.90 65.28 17.16
N ASP A 464 11.11 65.16 17.72
CA ASP A 464 11.44 65.63 19.06
C ASP A 464 12.61 66.60 18.86
N GLY A 465 12.28 67.87 18.72
CA GLY A 465 13.18 68.90 18.19
C GLY A 465 12.51 70.26 18.19
N GLU A 466 12.04 70.69 19.36
CA GLU A 466 11.71 72.07 19.64
C GLU A 466 12.03 72.36 21.11
N ASP A 467 12.82 73.40 21.34
CA ASP A 467 13.22 73.87 22.66
C ASP A 467 12.03 74.44 23.43
N VAL A 468 12.01 74.23 24.76
CA VAL A 468 11.19 75.03 25.69
C VAL A 468 12.03 75.31 26.93
N ASP A 469 12.10 76.59 27.30
CA ASP A 469 12.82 77.15 28.47
C ASP A 469 12.28 76.67 29.83
#